data_AF-A0A8J7UWF1-F1
#
_entry.id   AF-A0A8J7UWF1-F1
#
_cell.length_a   1.000
_cell.length_b   1.000
_cell.length_c   1.000
_cell.angle_alpha   90.00
_cell.angle_beta   90.00
_cell.angle_gamma   90.00
#
_symmetry.space_group_name_H-M   'P 1'
#
loop_
_entity.id
_entity.type
_entity.pdbx_description
1 polymer ?
#
loop_
_entity_poly.entity_id
_entity_poly.type
_entity_poly.pdbx_seq_one_letter_code
_entity_poly.pdbx_strand_id
1 'polypeptide(L)'
;MASRPISEGDYVLYWMQINRRLQYNFALEYAVAYANKTGKPLVILEGLACNYPWASQRTTAFILEGMAEHAAELPDVQSLTYIPFPEKEPGSYMRLVKDLCRNAAILISDEYPVFIMRERNQQLQEELDIPFHTIDANGIIPMALSEKAPYSAFVFRRMMQKNFLACWEQPPNAHPLKGLADHGSPGLPQEICSKQAAGFERLKSAERIASFTAGLKDLDQDIGPVSMTGTRKAGLERLDDFVGNDLLRYDDDRNDPDKERTSRLSPWLHFGKISSFEVVSKVFEMQPDGWDVSGVRPVNGKRSGFFGGHSAAESFLDEVITWRETGFHFAWHTPGYDQFDSLPNWARETLSDHADDHRDYVYSYEELAASKTHDPIWNAAQTQLRVEGRIHNYMRMLWGKKVLEWTPDPQTALAYLIDLNNYYAIDGRDPNSYSGIFWIFGRFDRAWGPERPIFGKIRYMSSESARKKIKLDNYLKRYSGTSIL
;
A
#
# COMPACT_ATOMS: atom_id res chain seq x y z
N MET A 1 -24.87 4.74 -10.88
CA MET A 1 -25.33 5.60 -12.00
C MET A 1 -25.05 4.86 -13.30
N ALA A 2 -25.90 4.99 -14.32
CA ALA A 2 -25.64 4.40 -15.63
C ALA A 2 -24.36 5.03 -16.23
N SER A 3 -23.47 4.21 -16.81
CA SER A 3 -22.27 4.70 -17.47
C SER A 3 -22.65 5.63 -18.63
N ARG A 4 -22.02 6.80 -18.70
CA ARG A 4 -22.20 7.72 -19.84
C ARG A 4 -21.80 7.00 -21.15
N PRO A 5 -22.42 7.33 -22.29
CA PRO A 5 -22.01 6.78 -23.58
C PRO A 5 -20.57 7.22 -23.91
N ILE A 6 -19.89 6.43 -24.74
CA ILE A 6 -18.52 6.70 -25.19
C ILE A 6 -18.46 8.07 -25.87
N SER A 7 -17.50 8.90 -25.49
CA SER A 7 -17.24 10.18 -26.15
C SER A 7 -16.48 9.98 -27.46
N GLU A 8 -16.69 10.86 -28.43
CA GLU A 8 -15.97 10.88 -29.72
C GLU A 8 -14.50 11.31 -29.60
N GLY A 9 -13.98 11.50 -28.38
CA GLY A 9 -12.60 11.96 -28.12
C GLY A 9 -11.51 11.12 -28.80
N ASP A 10 -10.31 11.69 -28.93
CA ASP A 10 -9.25 11.21 -29.81
C ASP A 10 -8.49 9.98 -29.27
N TYR A 11 -8.49 9.77 -27.95
CA TYR A 11 -7.71 8.71 -27.28
C TYR A 11 -8.38 8.16 -26.03
N VAL A 12 -7.93 6.98 -25.60
CA VAL A 12 -8.21 6.43 -24.27
C VAL A 12 -7.19 6.99 -23.29
N LEU A 13 -7.64 7.56 -22.17
CA LEU A 13 -6.76 8.08 -21.13
C LEU A 13 -6.73 7.12 -19.94
N TYR A 14 -5.57 6.49 -19.69
CA TYR A 14 -5.30 5.79 -18.44
C TYR A 14 -4.55 6.72 -17.48
N TRP A 15 -5.20 7.05 -16.38
CA TRP A 15 -4.65 7.83 -15.29
C TRP A 15 -4.14 6.90 -14.18
N MET A 16 -2.83 6.65 -14.21
CA MET A 16 -2.13 5.79 -13.26
C MET A 16 -1.86 6.57 -11.97
N GLN A 17 -2.48 6.15 -10.86
CA GLN A 17 -2.40 6.85 -9.57
C GLN A 17 -1.62 6.05 -8.52
N ILE A 18 -1.98 4.78 -8.31
CA ILE A 18 -1.44 3.93 -7.24
C ILE A 18 -0.94 2.56 -7.74
N ASN A 19 -1.50 2.01 -8.83
CA ASN A 19 -0.97 0.78 -9.43
C ASN A 19 0.14 1.09 -10.43
N ARG A 20 1.28 1.57 -9.90
CA ARG A 20 2.41 2.08 -10.69
C ARG A 20 3.29 0.96 -11.23
N ARG A 21 2.72 0.15 -12.12
CA ARG A 21 3.39 -0.93 -12.83
C ARG A 21 2.78 -1.13 -14.21
N LEU A 22 3.61 -1.60 -15.14
CA LEU A 22 3.21 -1.93 -16.52
C LEU A 22 2.83 -3.40 -16.69
N GLN A 23 3.16 -4.25 -15.72
CA GLN A 23 2.90 -5.69 -15.73
C GLN A 23 1.84 -6.05 -14.69
N TYR A 24 1.02 -7.09 -14.96
CA TYR A 24 0.02 -7.60 -14.02
C TYR A 24 -0.88 -6.49 -13.44
N ASN A 25 -1.39 -5.63 -14.33
CA ASN A 25 -2.18 -4.45 -13.98
C ASN A 25 -3.52 -4.48 -14.71
N PHE A 26 -4.61 -4.82 -13.98
CA PHE A 26 -5.96 -4.88 -14.55
C PHE A 26 -6.44 -3.51 -15.10
N ALA A 27 -6.04 -2.39 -14.50
CA ALA A 27 -6.44 -1.07 -14.98
C ALA A 27 -5.81 -0.76 -16.34
N LEU A 28 -4.51 -1.05 -16.49
CA LEU A 28 -3.81 -0.91 -17.76
C LEU A 28 -4.30 -1.91 -18.82
N GLU A 29 -4.55 -3.16 -18.42
CA GLU A 29 -5.14 -4.18 -19.30
C GLU A 29 -6.51 -3.76 -19.81
N TYR A 30 -7.37 -3.25 -18.94
CA TYR A 30 -8.66 -2.70 -19.32
C TYR A 30 -8.51 -1.53 -20.28
N ALA A 31 -7.56 -0.63 -20.05
CA ALA A 31 -7.28 0.50 -20.95
C ALA A 31 -6.79 0.06 -22.34
N VAL A 32 -5.90 -0.93 -22.43
CA VAL A 32 -5.45 -1.52 -23.71
C VAL A 32 -6.61 -2.18 -24.44
N ALA A 33 -7.41 -3.00 -23.75
CA ALA A 33 -8.58 -3.64 -24.33
C ALA A 33 -9.59 -2.62 -24.87
N TYR A 34 -9.79 -1.52 -24.13
CA TYR A 34 -10.69 -0.44 -24.54
C TYR A 34 -10.16 0.31 -25.76
N ALA A 35 -8.88 0.68 -25.75
CA ALA A 35 -8.20 1.34 -26.87
C ALA A 35 -8.38 0.52 -28.16
N ASN A 36 -8.10 -0.78 -28.10
CA ASN A 36 -8.30 -1.71 -29.21
C ASN A 36 -9.75 -1.82 -29.67
N LYS A 37 -10.69 -1.92 -28.73
CA LYS A 37 -12.12 -2.00 -29.04
C LYS A 37 -12.62 -0.75 -29.76
N THR A 38 -12.09 0.43 -29.42
CA THR A 38 -12.51 1.72 -30.00
C THR A 38 -11.68 2.17 -31.20
N GLY A 39 -10.59 1.47 -31.54
CA GLY A 39 -9.68 1.89 -32.59
C GLY A 39 -8.99 3.22 -32.28
N LYS A 40 -8.61 3.46 -31.01
CA LYS A 40 -8.03 4.73 -30.54
C LYS A 40 -6.68 4.50 -29.86
N PRO A 41 -5.72 5.44 -29.96
CA PRO A 41 -4.47 5.36 -29.21
C PRO A 41 -4.68 5.46 -27.70
N LEU A 42 -3.69 5.00 -26.95
CA LEU A 42 -3.64 5.02 -25.49
C LEU A 42 -2.68 6.10 -24.98
N VAL A 43 -3.20 6.97 -24.10
CA VAL A 43 -2.40 7.92 -23.32
C VAL A 43 -2.34 7.43 -21.87
N ILE A 44 -1.14 7.25 -21.33
CA ILE A 44 -0.90 6.96 -19.92
C ILE A 44 -0.40 8.24 -19.25
N LEU A 45 -1.17 8.78 -18.32
CA LEU A 45 -0.71 9.84 -17.42
C LEU A 45 -0.31 9.21 -16.09
N GLU A 46 0.97 9.30 -15.73
CA GLU A 46 1.44 8.99 -14.39
C GLU A 46 1.83 10.28 -13.68
N GLY A 47 0.95 10.76 -12.80
CA GLY A 47 1.15 12.01 -12.09
C GLY A 47 1.51 11.83 -10.61
N LEU A 48 2.27 12.78 -10.08
CA LEU A 48 2.65 12.85 -8.67
C LEU A 48 2.52 14.30 -8.19
N ALA A 49 1.58 14.57 -7.28
CA ALA A 49 1.45 15.90 -6.70
C ALA A 49 2.60 16.21 -5.73
N CYS A 50 2.99 17.48 -5.62
CA CYS A 50 4.07 17.90 -4.72
C CYS A 50 3.61 18.18 -3.29
N ASN A 51 2.30 18.14 -3.03
CA ASN A 51 1.68 18.55 -1.78
C ASN A 51 0.68 17.52 -1.22
N TYR A 52 0.91 16.22 -1.47
CA TYR A 52 0.11 15.20 -0.80
C TYR A 52 0.27 15.30 0.73
N PRO A 53 -0.79 14.97 1.51
CA PRO A 53 -0.63 14.85 2.95
C PRO A 53 0.51 13.88 3.28
N TRP A 54 1.41 14.31 4.17
CA TRP A 54 2.64 13.59 4.54
C TRP A 54 3.63 13.34 3.40
N ALA A 55 3.60 14.15 2.33
CA ALA A 55 4.59 14.07 1.27
C ALA A 55 5.97 14.47 1.80
N SER A 56 6.97 13.65 1.50
CA SER A 56 8.37 13.82 1.93
C SER A 56 9.34 13.54 0.80
N GLN A 57 10.59 13.99 0.94
CA GLN A 57 11.66 13.59 0.01
C GLN A 57 11.71 12.07 -0.15
N ARG A 58 11.57 11.32 0.96
CA ARG A 58 11.54 9.85 0.97
C ARG A 58 10.51 9.25 0.03
N THR A 59 9.23 9.57 0.26
CA THR A 59 8.13 8.97 -0.48
C THR A 59 8.13 9.44 -1.94
N THR A 60 8.46 10.71 -2.16
CA THR A 60 8.56 11.30 -3.50
C THR A 60 9.66 10.65 -4.32
N ALA A 61 10.89 10.57 -3.78
CA ALA A 61 12.01 9.93 -4.48
C ALA A 61 11.69 8.47 -4.84
N PHE A 62 11.14 7.70 -3.90
CA PHE A 62 10.75 6.31 -4.12
C PHE A 62 9.71 6.13 -5.25
N ILE A 63 8.76 7.08 -5.39
CA ILE A 63 7.81 7.05 -6.51
C ILE A 63 8.51 7.43 -7.82
N LEU A 64 9.30 8.50 -7.82
CA LEU A 64 9.99 9.02 -9.02
C LEU A 64 10.99 8.01 -9.61
N GLU A 65 11.67 7.23 -8.78
CA GLU A 65 12.56 6.15 -9.24
C GLU A 65 11.80 5.12 -10.09
N GLY A 66 10.58 4.75 -9.71
CA GLY A 66 9.72 3.88 -10.54
C GLY A 66 9.21 4.57 -11.80
N MET A 67 8.88 5.87 -11.73
CA MET A 67 8.50 6.64 -12.92
C MET A 67 9.64 6.72 -13.95
N ALA A 68 10.88 6.82 -13.46
CA ALA A 68 12.08 6.80 -14.30
C ALA A 68 12.32 5.43 -14.94
N GLU A 69 12.06 4.34 -14.23
CA GLU A 69 12.07 2.99 -14.79
C GLU A 69 11.03 2.83 -15.90
N HIS A 70 9.78 3.29 -15.69
CA HIS A 70 8.77 3.30 -16.76
C HIS A 70 9.24 4.09 -17.98
N ALA A 71 9.79 5.29 -17.77
CA ALA A 71 10.31 6.13 -18.85
C ALA A 71 11.41 5.44 -19.68
N ALA A 72 12.14 4.48 -19.10
CA ALA A 72 13.17 3.70 -19.77
C ALA A 72 12.67 2.39 -20.40
N GLU A 73 11.60 1.80 -19.88
CA GLU A 73 11.13 0.46 -20.27
C GLU A 73 9.90 0.44 -21.20
N LEU A 74 9.20 1.57 -21.35
CA LEU A 74 8.01 1.64 -22.19
C LEU A 74 8.34 1.32 -23.66
N PRO A 75 7.47 0.56 -24.35
CA PRO A 75 7.67 0.25 -25.76
C PRO A 75 7.51 1.51 -26.62
N ASP A 76 8.42 1.69 -27.57
CA ASP A 76 8.35 2.75 -28.57
C ASP A 76 7.37 2.35 -29.68
N VAL A 77 6.08 2.57 -29.44
CA VAL A 77 4.99 2.28 -30.39
C VAL A 77 4.11 3.50 -30.59
N GLN A 78 3.71 3.75 -31.83
CA GLN A 78 3.00 4.97 -32.24
C GLN A 78 1.68 5.20 -31.48
N SER A 79 0.98 4.11 -31.15
CA SER A 79 -0.33 4.10 -30.48
C SER A 79 -0.27 4.34 -28.97
N LEU A 80 0.92 4.50 -28.41
CA LEU A 80 1.13 4.73 -26.99
C LEU A 80 1.78 6.09 -26.75
N THR A 81 1.26 6.84 -25.79
CA THR A 81 1.95 8.02 -25.26
C THR A 81 1.95 7.99 -23.74
N TYR A 82 3.14 8.09 -23.16
CA TYR A 82 3.32 8.15 -21.71
C TYR A 82 3.72 9.55 -21.27
N ILE A 83 3.00 10.08 -20.29
CA ILE A 83 3.19 11.41 -19.73
C ILE A 83 3.60 11.25 -18.26
N PRO A 84 4.91 11.24 -17.95
CA PRO A 84 5.37 11.37 -16.58
C PRO A 84 5.15 12.81 -16.11
N PHE A 85 4.39 13.02 -15.04
CA PHE A 85 4.10 14.37 -14.55
C PHE A 85 4.34 14.50 -13.03
N PRO A 86 5.61 14.61 -12.61
CA PRO A 86 5.92 15.03 -11.25
C PRO A 86 5.68 16.53 -11.11
N GLU A 87 4.68 16.88 -10.31
CA GLU A 87 4.20 18.25 -10.12
C GLU A 87 5.26 19.14 -9.48
N LYS A 88 5.42 20.37 -9.99
CA LYS A 88 6.30 21.38 -9.38
C LYS A 88 5.54 22.39 -8.53
N GLU A 89 4.34 22.74 -8.95
CA GLU A 89 3.49 23.74 -8.31
C GLU A 89 2.11 23.13 -8.07
N PRO A 90 1.55 23.24 -6.85
CA PRO A 90 0.25 22.67 -6.51
C PRO A 90 -0.85 23.01 -7.52
N GLY A 91 -1.64 22.00 -7.85
CA GLY A 91 -2.79 22.09 -8.75
C GLY A 91 -2.47 22.07 -10.24
N SER A 92 -1.19 22.14 -10.65
CA SER A 92 -0.83 21.96 -12.07
C SER A 92 -1.09 20.53 -12.58
N TYR A 93 -0.98 19.53 -11.70
CA TYR A 93 -1.30 18.14 -12.00
C TYR A 93 -2.78 17.93 -12.27
N MET A 94 -3.67 18.37 -11.38
CA MET A 94 -5.11 18.20 -11.60
C MET A 94 -5.62 19.04 -12.77
N ARG A 95 -5.01 20.20 -13.06
CA ARG A 95 -5.27 20.93 -14.31
C ARG A 95 -4.90 20.10 -15.54
N LEU A 96 -3.74 19.45 -15.55
CA LEU A 96 -3.34 18.56 -16.63
C LEU A 96 -4.30 17.36 -16.81
N VAL A 97 -4.76 16.74 -15.72
CA VAL A 97 -5.78 15.67 -15.78
C VAL A 97 -7.03 16.19 -16.51
N LYS A 98 -7.55 17.35 -16.11
CA LYS A 98 -8.75 17.96 -16.71
C LYS A 98 -8.52 18.37 -18.17
N ASP A 99 -7.35 18.93 -18.50
CA ASP A 99 -6.99 19.30 -19.86
C ASP A 99 -6.95 18.09 -20.80
N LEU A 100 -6.37 16.97 -20.36
CA LEU A 100 -6.36 15.71 -21.12
C LEU A 100 -7.78 15.14 -21.29
N CYS A 101 -8.62 15.22 -20.26
CA CYS A 101 -9.99 14.71 -20.33
C CYS A 101 -10.85 15.41 -21.39
N ARG A 102 -10.54 16.67 -21.79
CA ARG A 102 -11.31 17.40 -22.82
C ARG A 102 -11.35 16.69 -24.16
N ASN A 103 -10.28 15.98 -24.52
CA ASN A 103 -10.16 15.26 -25.80
C ASN A 103 -10.11 13.73 -25.61
N ALA A 104 -10.34 13.22 -24.40
CA ALA A 104 -10.35 11.78 -24.16
C ALA A 104 -11.74 11.18 -24.49
N ALA A 105 -11.75 9.97 -25.07
CA ALA A 105 -12.98 9.20 -25.26
C ALA A 105 -13.54 8.64 -23.94
N ILE A 106 -12.62 8.34 -23.02
CA ILE A 106 -12.88 7.78 -21.69
C ILE A 106 -11.67 8.06 -20.77
N LEU A 107 -11.95 8.29 -19.49
CA LEU A 107 -10.95 8.22 -18.43
C LEU A 107 -11.03 6.85 -17.74
N ILE A 108 -9.88 6.19 -17.60
CA ILE A 108 -9.71 4.95 -16.84
C ILE A 108 -8.70 5.26 -15.72
N SER A 109 -8.96 4.84 -14.49
CA SER A 109 -8.02 5.01 -13.38
C SER A 109 -8.06 3.84 -12.40
N ASP A 110 -7.20 3.91 -11.40
CA ASP A 110 -7.14 2.95 -10.31
C ASP A 110 -8.30 3.13 -9.33
N GLU A 111 -8.90 2.02 -8.90
CA GLU A 111 -9.77 1.99 -7.72
C GLU A 111 -8.92 1.79 -6.46
N TYR A 112 -9.08 2.65 -5.45
CA TYR A 112 -8.33 2.56 -4.19
C TYR A 112 -9.17 3.11 -3.03
N PRO A 113 -9.43 2.32 -1.96
CA PRO A 113 -10.50 2.62 -1.02
C PRO A 113 -10.18 3.66 0.04
N VAL A 114 -8.92 4.07 0.19
CA VAL A 114 -8.44 4.94 1.28
C VAL A 114 -7.64 6.13 0.75
N PHE A 115 -7.21 6.99 1.67
CA PHE A 115 -6.46 8.19 1.39
C PHE A 115 -7.23 9.10 0.41
N ILE A 116 -6.54 9.99 -0.27
CA ILE A 116 -7.15 11.00 -1.14
C ILE A 116 -7.74 10.42 -2.44
N MET A 117 -7.45 9.17 -2.80
CA MET A 117 -7.80 8.60 -4.11
C MET A 117 -9.32 8.46 -4.27
N ARG A 118 -9.99 7.92 -3.26
CA ARG A 118 -11.45 7.68 -3.31
C ARG A 118 -12.21 8.99 -3.50
N GLU A 119 -11.94 9.97 -2.65
CA GLU A 119 -12.58 11.28 -2.70
C GLU A 119 -12.25 12.00 -4.01
N ARG A 120 -10.99 11.95 -4.46
CA ARG A 120 -10.58 12.56 -5.73
C ARG A 120 -11.31 11.94 -6.92
N ASN A 121 -11.42 10.61 -6.97
CA ASN A 121 -12.13 9.93 -8.06
C ASN A 121 -13.61 10.32 -8.06
N GLN A 122 -14.25 10.37 -6.89
CA GLN A 122 -15.65 10.77 -6.75
C GLN A 122 -15.88 12.23 -7.17
N GLN A 123 -15.06 13.16 -6.69
CA GLN A 123 -15.15 14.58 -7.04
C GLN A 123 -14.93 14.79 -8.54
N LEU A 124 -13.89 14.17 -9.12
CA LEU A 124 -13.61 14.33 -10.54
C LEU A 124 -14.75 13.76 -11.40
N GLN A 125 -15.39 12.66 -11.00
CA GLN A 125 -16.52 12.09 -11.72
C GLN A 125 -17.69 13.08 -11.90
N GLU A 126 -17.93 13.95 -10.91
CA GLU A 126 -18.99 14.97 -10.97
C GLU A 126 -18.67 16.09 -11.97
N GLU A 127 -17.38 16.34 -12.21
CA GLU A 127 -16.89 17.40 -13.10
C GLU A 127 -16.70 16.96 -14.56
N LEU A 128 -16.58 15.66 -14.82
CA LEU A 128 -16.27 15.15 -16.16
C LEU A 128 -17.51 15.04 -17.05
N ASP A 129 -17.34 15.30 -18.35
CA ASP A 129 -18.36 15.08 -19.38
C ASP A 129 -18.28 13.69 -20.05
N ILE A 130 -17.15 13.00 -19.87
CA ILE A 130 -16.84 11.71 -20.48
C ILE A 130 -17.08 10.55 -19.49
N PRO A 131 -17.16 9.28 -19.96
CA PRO A 131 -17.17 8.14 -19.06
C PRO A 131 -15.88 8.10 -18.21
N PHE A 132 -16.02 7.74 -16.94
CA PHE A 132 -14.90 7.54 -16.03
C PHE A 132 -15.05 6.17 -15.33
N HIS A 133 -14.11 5.26 -15.59
CA HIS A 133 -14.06 3.94 -14.97
C HIS A 133 -12.87 3.85 -14.00
N THR A 134 -13.12 3.39 -12.78
CA THR A 134 -12.08 2.99 -11.83
C THR A 134 -11.99 1.46 -11.82
N ILE A 135 -10.77 0.93 -11.82
CA ILE A 135 -10.50 -0.51 -11.94
C ILE A 135 -9.74 -0.99 -10.70
N ASP A 136 -10.25 -2.03 -10.05
CA ASP A 136 -9.58 -2.68 -8.94
C ASP A 136 -8.43 -3.56 -9.46
N ALA A 137 -7.20 -3.10 -9.23
CA ALA A 137 -5.98 -3.85 -9.51
C ALA A 137 -5.12 -4.05 -8.25
N ASN A 138 -5.73 -4.02 -7.07
CA ASN A 138 -5.02 -4.01 -5.80
C ASN A 138 -4.61 -5.40 -5.30
N GLY A 139 -5.43 -6.41 -5.58
CA GLY A 139 -5.35 -7.75 -4.99
C GLY A 139 -5.71 -8.86 -5.98
N ILE A 140 -5.81 -10.08 -5.46
CA ILE A 140 -6.29 -11.26 -6.19
C ILE A 140 -7.81 -11.35 -6.08
N ILE A 141 -8.39 -11.02 -4.92
CA ILE A 141 -9.83 -11.06 -4.71
C ILE A 141 -10.40 -9.66 -4.98
N PRO A 142 -11.28 -9.48 -5.98
CA PRO A 142 -11.90 -8.18 -6.23
C PRO A 142 -12.69 -7.68 -5.03
N MET A 143 -12.52 -6.40 -4.66
CA MET A 143 -13.19 -5.78 -3.51
C MET A 143 -14.72 -5.89 -3.61
N ALA A 144 -15.27 -5.82 -4.83
CA ALA A 144 -16.69 -5.95 -5.12
C ALA A 144 -17.29 -7.33 -4.82
N LEU A 145 -16.48 -8.39 -4.62
CA LEU A 145 -16.99 -9.71 -4.21
C LEU A 145 -17.48 -9.75 -2.76
N SER A 146 -17.07 -8.78 -1.93
CA SER A 146 -17.64 -8.65 -0.58
C SER A 146 -18.97 -7.90 -0.64
N GLU A 147 -20.01 -8.49 -0.03
CA GLU A 147 -21.31 -7.83 0.11
C GLU A 147 -21.29 -6.74 1.19
N LYS A 148 -20.39 -6.87 2.17
CA LYS A 148 -20.22 -5.96 3.31
C LYS A 148 -18.80 -6.05 3.87
N ALA A 149 -18.43 -5.06 4.69
CA ALA A 149 -17.14 -5.04 5.39
C ALA A 149 -16.92 -6.34 6.19
N PRO A 150 -15.82 -7.08 5.96
CA PRO A 150 -15.47 -8.21 6.81
C PRO A 150 -15.13 -7.69 8.21
N TYR A 151 -15.80 -8.20 9.25
CA TYR A 151 -15.54 -7.81 10.65
C TYR A 151 -14.39 -8.60 11.31
N SER A 152 -13.88 -9.63 10.63
CA SER A 152 -12.72 -10.41 11.07
C SER A 152 -12.02 -11.08 9.89
N ALA A 153 -10.73 -11.36 10.07
CA ALA A 153 -9.96 -12.14 9.10
C ALA A 153 -10.53 -13.55 8.88
N PHE A 154 -11.26 -14.14 9.83
CA PHE A 154 -11.92 -15.44 9.65
C PHE A 154 -13.03 -15.35 8.58
N VAL A 155 -13.87 -14.32 8.68
CA VAL A 155 -14.97 -14.10 7.72
C VAL A 155 -14.44 -13.80 6.33
N PHE A 156 -13.44 -12.92 6.23
CA PHE A 156 -12.77 -12.66 4.97
C PHE A 156 -12.18 -13.95 4.38
N ARG A 157 -11.43 -14.73 5.18
CA ARG A 157 -10.81 -15.98 4.72
C ARG A 157 -11.83 -16.97 4.18
N ARG A 158 -12.99 -17.12 4.83
CA ARG A 158 -14.04 -18.02 4.33
C ARG A 158 -14.55 -17.59 2.95
N MET A 159 -14.73 -16.28 2.74
CA MET A 159 -15.14 -15.72 1.44
C MET A 159 -14.03 -15.88 0.41
N MET A 160 -12.80 -15.49 0.74
CA MET A 160 -11.62 -15.62 -0.12
C MET A 160 -11.45 -17.08 -0.56
N GLN A 161 -11.43 -18.04 0.37
CA GLN A 161 -11.24 -19.46 0.05
C GLN A 161 -12.30 -20.00 -0.91
N LYS A 162 -13.55 -19.56 -0.78
CA LYS A 162 -14.65 -19.97 -1.66
C LYS A 162 -14.45 -19.48 -3.10
N ASN A 163 -13.87 -18.29 -3.27
CA ASN A 163 -13.76 -17.61 -4.56
C ASN A 163 -12.34 -17.64 -5.16
N PHE A 164 -11.33 -18.08 -4.41
CA PHE A 164 -9.93 -17.97 -4.77
C PHE A 164 -9.62 -18.57 -6.14
N LEU A 165 -10.04 -19.82 -6.40
CA LEU A 165 -9.77 -20.48 -7.68
C LEU A 165 -10.34 -19.70 -8.87
N ALA A 166 -11.60 -19.27 -8.78
CA ALA A 166 -12.24 -18.52 -9.85
C ALA A 166 -11.55 -17.17 -10.13
N CYS A 167 -11.00 -16.53 -9.10
CA CYS A 167 -10.23 -15.29 -9.25
C CYS A 167 -8.82 -15.57 -9.79
N TRP A 168 -8.17 -16.62 -9.29
CA TRP A 168 -6.81 -17.03 -9.69
C TRP A 168 -6.73 -17.45 -11.15
N GLU A 169 -7.77 -18.13 -11.64
CA GLU A 169 -7.91 -18.56 -13.04
C GLU A 169 -8.20 -17.40 -14.01
N GLN A 170 -8.42 -16.19 -13.49
CA GLN A 170 -8.57 -14.95 -14.26
C GLN A 170 -7.46 -13.97 -13.89
N PRO A 171 -6.18 -14.31 -14.15
CA PRO A 171 -5.06 -13.50 -13.73
C PRO A 171 -4.98 -12.20 -14.53
N PRO A 172 -4.38 -11.13 -13.97
CA PRO A 172 -4.04 -9.97 -14.78
C PRO A 172 -2.99 -10.36 -15.84
N ASN A 173 -3.10 -9.78 -17.03
CA ASN A 173 -2.14 -10.02 -18.10
C ASN A 173 -0.72 -9.60 -17.65
N ALA A 174 0.26 -10.48 -17.85
CA ALA A 174 1.66 -10.23 -17.51
C ALA A 174 2.25 -9.02 -18.26
N HIS A 175 1.82 -8.77 -19.50
CA HIS A 175 2.31 -7.68 -20.34
C HIS A 175 1.17 -7.04 -21.16
N PRO A 176 0.26 -6.28 -20.51
CA PRO A 176 -0.88 -5.63 -21.17
C PRO A 176 -0.50 -4.88 -22.46
N LEU A 177 0.59 -4.10 -22.43
CA LEU A 177 1.01 -3.26 -23.56
C LEU A 177 1.44 -4.05 -24.80
N LYS A 178 1.83 -5.33 -24.68
CA LYS A 178 2.12 -6.18 -25.86
C LYS A 178 0.86 -6.42 -26.71
N GLY A 179 -0.32 -6.27 -26.13
CA GLY A 179 -1.59 -6.42 -26.82
C GLY A 179 -2.12 -5.13 -27.44
N LEU A 180 -1.45 -3.98 -27.28
CA LEU A 180 -1.92 -2.71 -27.85
C LEU A 180 -1.71 -2.70 -29.37
N ALA A 181 -2.81 -2.57 -30.13
CA ALA A 181 -2.75 -2.45 -31.57
C ALA A 181 -2.44 -1.00 -31.99
N ASP A 182 -1.94 -0.86 -33.22
CA ASP A 182 -1.62 0.43 -33.80
C ASP A 182 -2.89 1.15 -34.29
N HIS A 183 -3.21 2.27 -33.65
CA HIS A 183 -4.35 3.13 -33.98
C HIS A 183 -3.91 4.55 -34.31
N GLY A 184 -2.64 4.73 -34.73
CA GLY A 184 -2.04 6.04 -34.98
C GLY A 184 -1.63 6.75 -33.69
N SER A 185 -1.23 8.01 -33.79
CA SER A 185 -0.70 8.77 -32.64
C SER A 185 -1.79 9.66 -32.01
N PRO A 186 -1.86 9.81 -30.67
CA PRO A 186 -2.80 10.72 -30.05
C PRO A 186 -2.44 12.17 -30.40
N GLY A 187 -3.41 12.94 -30.89
CA GLY A 187 -3.25 14.35 -31.22
C GLY A 187 -3.17 15.24 -29.97
N LEU A 188 -2.04 15.21 -29.26
CA LEU A 188 -1.85 16.02 -28.05
C LEU A 188 -1.45 17.47 -28.37
N PRO A 189 -2.05 18.48 -27.69
CA PRO A 189 -1.65 19.87 -27.81
C PRO A 189 -0.17 20.10 -27.44
N GLN A 190 0.48 21.06 -28.10
CA GLN A 190 1.90 21.40 -27.89
C GLN A 190 2.25 21.70 -26.41
N GLU A 191 1.32 22.30 -25.66
CA GLU A 191 1.50 22.57 -24.23
C GLU A 191 1.65 21.28 -23.41
N ILE A 192 0.87 20.24 -23.74
CA ILE A 192 0.95 18.92 -23.10
C ILE A 192 2.27 18.24 -23.47
N CYS A 193 2.68 18.30 -24.73
CA CYS A 193 3.98 17.78 -25.17
C CYS A 193 5.15 18.45 -24.42
N SER A 194 5.04 19.75 -24.16
CA SER A 194 6.06 20.50 -23.40
C SER A 194 6.11 20.09 -21.92
N LYS A 195 4.93 19.86 -21.30
CA LYS A 195 4.81 19.32 -19.94
C LYS A 195 5.40 17.91 -19.83
N GLN A 196 5.12 17.06 -20.82
CA GLN A 196 5.67 15.71 -20.93
C GLN A 196 7.20 15.73 -21.02
N ALA A 197 7.78 16.54 -21.92
CA ALA A 197 9.23 16.66 -22.07
C ALA A 197 9.91 17.13 -20.78
N ALA A 198 9.31 18.09 -20.06
CA ALA A 198 9.80 18.52 -18.76
C ALA A 198 9.75 17.42 -17.70
N GLY A 199 8.74 16.55 -17.74
CA GLY A 199 8.64 15.35 -16.91
C GLY A 199 9.80 14.39 -17.15
N PHE A 200 10.07 14.06 -18.41
CA PHE A 200 11.21 13.20 -18.78
C PHE A 200 12.56 13.77 -18.31
N GLU A 201 12.79 15.07 -18.47
CA GLU A 201 14.06 15.68 -18.03
C GLU A 201 14.28 15.58 -16.51
N ARG A 202 13.19 15.62 -15.71
CA ARG A 202 13.26 15.44 -14.24
C ARG A 202 13.61 14.00 -13.84
N LEU A 203 13.23 13.03 -14.66
CA LEU A 203 13.41 11.59 -14.38
C LEU A 203 14.69 11.01 -15.01
N LYS A 204 15.48 11.83 -15.71
CA LYS A 204 16.61 11.38 -16.53
C LYS A 204 17.75 10.70 -15.75
N SER A 205 17.91 11.01 -14.47
CA SER A 205 18.90 10.40 -13.60
C SER A 205 18.55 10.54 -12.12
N ALA A 206 19.22 9.78 -11.25
CA ALA A 206 19.06 9.90 -9.80
C ALA A 206 19.40 11.30 -9.29
N GLU A 207 20.41 11.95 -9.86
CA GLU A 207 20.80 13.33 -9.50
C GLU A 207 19.72 14.34 -9.90
N ARG A 208 19.05 14.13 -11.04
CA ARG A 208 17.91 14.96 -11.47
C ARG A 208 16.71 14.79 -10.55
N ILE A 209 16.41 13.56 -10.14
CA ILE A 209 15.35 13.26 -9.16
C ILE A 209 15.66 13.97 -7.84
N ALA A 210 16.86 13.78 -7.30
CA ALA A 210 17.27 14.40 -6.03
C ALA A 210 17.24 15.94 -6.09
N SER A 211 17.76 16.53 -7.19
CA SER A 211 17.71 17.98 -7.41
C SER A 211 16.29 18.51 -7.54
N PHE A 212 15.39 17.75 -8.17
CA PHE A 212 13.99 18.11 -8.29
C PHE A 212 13.28 18.06 -6.94
N THR A 213 13.42 16.98 -6.16
CA THR A 213 12.77 16.83 -4.85
C THR A 213 13.25 17.87 -3.84
N ALA A 214 14.54 18.20 -3.83
CA ALA A 214 15.10 19.25 -2.98
C ALA A 214 14.58 20.66 -3.33
N GLY A 215 14.06 20.84 -4.55
CA GLY A 215 13.48 22.10 -5.02
C GLY A 215 11.98 22.27 -4.75
N LEU A 216 11.30 21.25 -4.21
CA LEU A 216 9.86 21.29 -3.93
C LEU A 216 9.58 21.93 -2.57
N LYS A 217 8.88 23.06 -2.56
CA LYS A 217 8.64 23.87 -1.35
C LYS A 217 7.64 23.24 -0.37
N ASP A 218 6.62 22.57 -0.91
CA ASP A 218 5.53 21.96 -0.12
C ASP A 218 5.87 20.55 0.37
N LEU A 219 7.08 20.08 0.07
CA LEU A 219 7.54 18.75 0.42
C LEU A 219 8.33 18.80 1.73
N ASP A 220 8.05 17.85 2.63
CA ASP A 220 8.84 17.72 3.86
C ASP A 220 10.30 17.35 3.55
N GLN A 221 11.21 18.23 3.96
CA GLN A 221 12.65 18.11 3.71
C GLN A 221 13.40 17.40 4.84
N ASP A 222 12.79 17.24 6.01
CA ASP A 222 13.39 16.59 7.18
C ASP A 222 13.36 15.07 7.04
N ILE A 223 12.42 14.55 6.23
CA ILE A 223 12.29 13.12 5.95
C ILE A 223 12.99 12.75 4.64
N GLY A 224 14.30 12.55 4.75
CA GLY A 224 15.18 12.20 3.63
C GLY A 224 14.94 10.80 3.01
N PRO A 225 15.45 10.58 1.77
CA PRO A 225 15.43 9.29 1.08
C PRO A 225 16.01 8.14 1.90
N VAL A 226 15.60 6.92 1.57
CA VAL A 226 16.12 5.69 2.19
C VAL A 226 17.07 4.98 1.23
N SER A 227 17.83 4.01 1.73
CA SER A 227 18.71 3.19 0.89
C SER A 227 17.98 2.23 -0.06
N MET A 228 16.67 2.05 0.13
CA MET A 228 15.84 1.19 -0.71
C MET A 228 15.47 1.90 -2.01
N THR A 229 15.72 1.24 -3.14
CA THR A 229 15.33 1.73 -4.47
C THR A 229 13.86 1.43 -4.78
N GLY A 230 13.12 2.44 -5.19
CA GLY A 230 11.72 2.40 -5.54
C GLY A 230 11.42 1.95 -6.97
N THR A 231 12.26 1.15 -7.60
CA THR A 231 11.97 0.55 -8.92
C THR A 231 11.24 -0.77 -8.75
N ARG A 232 10.46 -1.18 -9.76
CA ARG A 232 9.88 -2.52 -9.87
C ARG A 232 10.98 -3.57 -9.88
N LYS A 233 12.08 -3.35 -10.61
CA LYS A 233 13.23 -4.26 -10.63
C LYS A 233 13.77 -4.56 -9.23
N ALA A 234 13.97 -3.53 -8.40
CA ALA A 234 14.43 -3.72 -7.01
C ALA A 234 13.40 -4.51 -6.16
N GLY A 235 12.10 -4.29 -6.42
CA GLY A 235 11.03 -5.07 -5.78
C GLY A 235 11.04 -6.54 -6.15
N LEU A 236 11.31 -6.86 -7.42
CA LEU A 236 11.47 -8.24 -7.88
C LEU A 236 12.75 -8.90 -7.34
N GLU A 237 13.87 -8.19 -7.34
CA GLU A 237 15.12 -8.68 -6.74
C GLU A 237 14.92 -9.01 -5.25
N ARG A 238 14.17 -8.16 -4.52
CA ARG A 238 13.81 -8.44 -3.13
C ARG A 238 12.88 -9.65 -3.01
N LEU A 239 11.92 -9.81 -3.92
CA LEU A 239 11.01 -10.96 -3.94
C LEU A 239 11.79 -12.27 -4.18
N ASP A 240 12.70 -12.28 -5.15
CA ASP A 240 13.55 -13.44 -5.46
C ASP A 240 14.44 -13.81 -4.27
N ASP A 241 15.06 -12.83 -3.61
CA ASP A 241 15.84 -13.06 -2.38
C ASP A 241 14.96 -13.65 -1.27
N PHE A 242 13.75 -13.11 -1.06
CA PHE A 242 12.85 -13.62 -0.04
C PHE A 242 12.47 -15.09 -0.32
N VAL A 243 12.05 -15.37 -1.55
CA VAL A 243 11.58 -16.69 -1.96
C VAL A 243 12.72 -17.71 -1.94
N GLY A 244 13.92 -17.33 -2.35
CA GLY A 244 15.10 -18.20 -2.37
C GLY A 244 15.74 -18.44 -0.99
N ASN A 245 15.73 -17.45 -0.10
CA ASN A 245 16.56 -17.47 1.13
C ASN A 245 15.77 -17.41 2.44
N ASP A 246 14.55 -16.85 2.45
CA ASP A 246 13.81 -16.53 3.68
C ASP A 246 12.48 -17.30 3.83
N LEU A 247 11.79 -17.59 2.72
CA LEU A 247 10.40 -18.08 2.71
C LEU A 247 10.21 -19.35 3.55
N LEU A 248 11.12 -20.32 3.44
CA LEU A 248 11.01 -21.59 4.18
C LEU A 248 11.19 -21.43 5.70
N ARG A 249 11.75 -20.29 6.13
CA ARG A 249 11.96 -19.91 7.53
C ARG A 249 10.94 -18.89 8.02
N TYR A 250 10.07 -18.41 7.14
CA TYR A 250 9.12 -17.33 7.43
C TYR A 250 8.25 -17.64 8.65
N ASP A 251 7.62 -18.83 8.72
CA ASP A 251 6.68 -19.14 9.80
C ASP A 251 7.33 -19.12 11.19
N ASP A 252 8.53 -19.71 11.29
CA ASP A 252 9.27 -19.80 12.55
C ASP A 252 9.89 -18.46 12.97
N ASP A 253 10.35 -17.66 12.00
CA ASP A 253 11.25 -16.55 12.26
C ASP A 253 10.65 -15.15 12.00
N ARG A 254 9.46 -15.02 11.40
CA ARG A 254 8.82 -13.72 11.07
C ARG A 254 8.55 -12.79 12.25
N ASN A 255 8.54 -13.32 13.47
CA ASN A 255 8.31 -12.53 14.68
C ASN A 255 9.62 -12.04 15.32
N ASP A 256 10.78 -12.49 14.85
CA ASP A 256 12.09 -12.20 15.43
C ASP A 256 12.82 -11.13 14.59
N PRO A 257 12.92 -9.87 15.08
CA PRO A 257 13.56 -8.78 14.34
C PRO A 257 15.05 -9.00 14.07
N ASP A 258 15.75 -9.81 14.88
CA ASP A 258 17.18 -10.11 14.68
C ASP A 258 17.41 -11.07 13.49
N LYS A 259 16.38 -11.82 13.09
CA LYS A 259 16.48 -12.80 11.98
C LYS A 259 16.07 -12.23 10.63
N GLU A 260 15.26 -11.16 10.62
CA GLU A 260 14.78 -10.46 9.43
C GLU A 260 14.20 -11.34 8.30
N ARG A 261 13.57 -12.48 8.61
CA ARG A 261 13.03 -13.44 7.63
C ARG A 261 11.66 -13.05 7.03
N THR A 262 11.37 -11.76 6.92
CA THR A 262 10.12 -11.26 6.31
C THR A 262 10.38 -10.81 4.88
N SER A 263 9.35 -10.80 4.03
CA SER A 263 9.53 -10.40 2.63
C SER A 263 9.99 -8.95 2.45
N ARG A 264 9.68 -8.04 3.40
CA ARG A 264 9.97 -6.60 3.29
C ARG A 264 9.41 -5.97 2.01
N LEU A 265 8.40 -6.58 1.37
CA LEU A 265 7.84 -6.15 0.08
C LEU A 265 6.79 -5.04 0.19
N SER A 266 6.38 -4.65 1.40
CA SER A 266 5.29 -3.69 1.59
C SER A 266 5.51 -2.34 0.90
N PRO A 267 6.73 -1.76 0.78
CA PRO A 267 6.92 -0.51 0.04
C PRO A 267 6.56 -0.61 -1.45
N TRP A 268 6.93 -1.71 -2.11
CA TRP A 268 6.62 -1.93 -3.52
C TRP A 268 5.16 -2.34 -3.75
N LEU A 269 4.59 -3.14 -2.83
CA LEU A 269 3.16 -3.50 -2.88
C LEU A 269 2.25 -2.29 -2.61
N HIS A 270 2.66 -1.36 -1.75
CA HIS A 270 1.91 -0.15 -1.43
C HIS A 270 1.75 0.77 -2.65
N PHE A 271 2.87 1.09 -3.31
CA PHE A 271 2.86 1.90 -4.53
C PHE A 271 2.57 1.09 -5.80
N GLY A 272 2.07 -0.13 -5.65
CA GLY A 272 1.66 -1.00 -6.75
C GLY A 272 2.73 -1.24 -7.81
N LYS A 273 4.02 -1.20 -7.42
CA LYS A 273 5.18 -1.42 -8.30
C LYS A 273 5.36 -2.89 -8.67
N ILE A 274 4.90 -3.79 -7.80
CA ILE A 274 4.75 -5.23 -8.06
C ILE A 274 3.32 -5.65 -7.75
N SER A 275 2.82 -6.66 -8.45
CA SER A 275 1.47 -7.20 -8.22
C SER A 275 1.46 -8.24 -7.11
N SER A 276 0.42 -8.26 -6.26
CA SER A 276 0.25 -9.37 -5.30
C SER A 276 0.05 -10.71 -6.01
N PHE A 277 -0.56 -10.71 -7.21
CA PHE A 277 -0.66 -11.90 -8.05
C PHE A 277 0.72 -12.44 -8.44
N GLU A 278 1.65 -11.56 -8.82
CA GLU A 278 3.03 -11.93 -9.16
C GLU A 278 3.78 -12.50 -7.95
N VAL A 279 3.62 -11.88 -6.77
CA VAL A 279 4.20 -12.40 -5.51
C VAL A 279 3.66 -13.79 -5.18
N VAL A 280 2.35 -14.00 -5.27
CA VAL A 280 1.73 -15.30 -4.97
C VAL A 280 2.13 -16.35 -6.01
N SER A 281 2.20 -15.98 -7.29
CA SER A 281 2.67 -16.87 -8.36
C SER A 281 4.08 -17.35 -8.08
N LYS A 282 4.97 -16.44 -7.65
CA LYS A 282 6.35 -16.78 -7.32
C LYS A 282 6.45 -17.71 -6.11
N VAL A 283 5.57 -17.58 -5.13
CA VAL A 283 5.49 -18.49 -3.98
C VAL A 283 4.96 -19.86 -4.41
N PHE A 284 4.01 -19.91 -5.35
CA PHE A 284 3.50 -21.16 -5.89
C PHE A 284 4.57 -21.96 -6.66
N GLU A 285 5.51 -21.30 -7.32
CA GLU A 285 6.66 -21.95 -7.96
C GLU A 285 7.57 -22.71 -6.97
N MET A 286 7.53 -22.37 -5.67
CA MET A 286 8.34 -23.02 -4.63
C MET A 286 7.60 -24.13 -3.88
N GLN A 287 6.37 -24.42 -4.25
CA GLN A 287 5.61 -25.50 -3.62
C GLN A 287 6.23 -26.86 -3.97
N PRO A 288 6.06 -27.88 -3.11
CA PRO A 288 6.68 -29.18 -3.33
C PRO A 288 6.18 -29.88 -4.60
N ASP A 289 6.98 -30.80 -5.13
CA ASP A 289 6.62 -31.61 -6.29
C ASP A 289 5.24 -32.27 -6.12
N GLY A 290 4.39 -32.16 -7.16
CA GLY A 290 3.03 -32.70 -7.15
C GLY A 290 1.98 -31.78 -6.49
N TRP A 291 2.37 -30.63 -5.96
CA TRP A 291 1.43 -29.58 -5.57
C TRP A 291 0.83 -28.87 -6.78
N ASP A 292 -0.48 -28.65 -6.76
CA ASP A 292 -1.19 -27.92 -7.82
C ASP A 292 -2.30 -27.06 -7.20
N VAL A 293 -2.37 -25.80 -7.63
CA VAL A 293 -3.36 -24.83 -7.14
C VAL A 293 -4.80 -25.29 -7.39
N SER A 294 -5.09 -26.01 -8.49
CA SER A 294 -6.42 -26.56 -8.79
C SER A 294 -6.92 -27.58 -7.74
N GLY A 295 -5.99 -28.12 -6.95
CA GLY A 295 -6.27 -29.04 -5.85
C GLY A 295 -6.83 -28.37 -4.58
N VAL A 296 -6.74 -27.04 -4.44
CA VAL A 296 -7.16 -26.35 -3.20
C VAL A 296 -8.66 -26.49 -2.98
N ARG A 297 -9.06 -26.63 -1.71
CA ARG A 297 -10.47 -26.75 -1.31
C ARG A 297 -10.75 -25.84 -0.13
N PRO A 298 -11.88 -25.12 -0.09
CA PRO A 298 -12.20 -24.26 1.04
C PRO A 298 -12.19 -25.03 2.36
N VAL A 299 -11.43 -24.53 3.34
CA VAL A 299 -11.30 -25.14 4.68
C VAL A 299 -12.07 -24.36 5.74
N ASN A 300 -13.20 -23.77 5.34
CA ASN A 300 -14.12 -23.02 6.20
C ASN A 300 -13.44 -21.93 7.04
N GLY A 301 -12.57 -21.13 6.42
CA GLY A 301 -11.92 -19.98 7.05
C GLY A 301 -10.78 -20.33 8.01
N LYS A 302 -10.33 -21.60 8.06
CA LYS A 302 -9.10 -21.99 8.76
C LYS A 302 -7.88 -21.36 8.10
N ARG A 303 -6.88 -20.99 8.91
CA ARG A 303 -5.64 -20.31 8.50
C ARG A 303 -4.67 -21.21 7.73
N SER A 304 -4.79 -22.52 7.88
CA SER A 304 -3.91 -23.51 7.26
C SER A 304 -4.71 -24.67 6.66
N GLY A 305 -4.06 -25.40 5.76
CA GLY A 305 -4.63 -26.50 5.00
C GLY A 305 -5.47 -26.07 3.80
N PHE A 306 -5.56 -24.76 3.49
CA PHE A 306 -6.23 -24.30 2.29
C PHE A 306 -5.38 -24.55 1.05
N PHE A 307 -4.12 -24.10 1.11
CA PHE A 307 -3.16 -24.28 0.01
C PHE A 307 -2.57 -25.68 0.04
N GLY A 308 -2.37 -26.29 1.21
CA GLY A 308 -1.97 -27.70 1.31
C GLY A 308 -0.56 -28.02 0.79
N GLY A 309 0.33 -27.02 0.81
CA GLY A 309 1.73 -27.13 0.41
C GLY A 309 2.70 -26.97 1.60
N HIS A 310 3.85 -26.33 1.38
CA HIS A 310 4.80 -26.06 2.47
C HIS A 310 4.20 -25.11 3.50
N SER A 311 4.27 -25.44 4.80
CA SER A 311 3.65 -24.67 5.88
C SER A 311 4.13 -23.22 5.93
N ALA A 312 5.43 -22.99 5.74
CA ALA A 312 5.99 -21.63 5.72
C ALA A 312 5.48 -20.78 4.55
N ALA A 313 5.26 -21.39 3.38
CA ALA A 313 4.64 -20.72 2.25
C ALA A 313 3.16 -20.40 2.55
N GLU A 314 2.42 -21.35 3.14
CA GLU A 314 1.02 -21.12 3.53
C GLU A 314 0.87 -19.99 4.57
N SER A 315 1.77 -19.91 5.56
CA SER A 315 1.79 -18.80 6.52
C SER A 315 2.06 -17.45 5.85
N PHE A 316 2.94 -17.40 4.84
CA PHE A 316 3.16 -16.17 4.08
C PHE A 316 1.95 -15.82 3.18
N LEU A 317 1.34 -16.82 2.55
CA LEU A 317 0.15 -16.65 1.72
C LEU A 317 -1.03 -16.09 2.51
N ASP A 318 -1.21 -16.50 3.77
CA ASP A 318 -2.23 -15.91 4.65
C ASP A 318 -1.98 -14.42 4.90
N GLU A 319 -0.73 -13.97 4.95
CA GLU A 319 -0.41 -12.55 5.15
C GLU A 319 -0.58 -11.73 3.88
N VAL A 320 -0.03 -12.18 2.75
CA VAL A 320 -0.04 -11.42 1.48
C VAL A 320 -1.41 -11.44 0.78
N ILE A 321 -2.27 -12.43 1.10
CA ILE A 321 -3.64 -12.53 0.57
C ILE A 321 -4.63 -12.13 1.67
N THR A 322 -4.79 -12.92 2.74
CA THR A 322 -5.86 -12.70 3.72
C THR A 322 -5.71 -11.38 4.48
N TRP A 323 -4.58 -11.19 5.18
CA TRP A 323 -4.41 -10.01 6.02
C TRP A 323 -4.23 -8.73 5.22
N ARG A 324 -3.60 -8.83 4.04
CA ARG A 324 -3.54 -7.71 3.12
C ARG A 324 -4.93 -7.31 2.64
N GLU A 325 -5.66 -8.24 2.02
CA GLU A 325 -6.90 -7.90 1.31
C GLU A 325 -8.08 -7.66 2.27
N THR A 326 -8.09 -8.23 3.49
CA THR A 326 -9.15 -7.91 4.46
C THR A 326 -9.21 -6.41 4.78
N GLY A 327 -8.08 -5.69 4.74
CA GLY A 327 -8.04 -4.25 4.94
C GLY A 327 -8.62 -3.46 3.78
N PHE A 328 -8.31 -3.86 2.54
CA PHE A 328 -8.88 -3.28 1.32
C PHE A 328 -10.39 -3.45 1.30
N HIS A 329 -10.88 -4.67 1.52
CA HIS A 329 -12.32 -4.96 1.55
C HIS A 329 -13.04 -4.23 2.69
N PHE A 330 -12.44 -4.11 3.87
CA PHE A 330 -13.04 -3.34 4.96
C PHE A 330 -13.17 -1.87 4.62
N ALA A 331 -12.10 -1.24 4.13
CA ALA A 331 -12.09 0.18 3.77
C ALA A 331 -13.01 0.50 2.59
N TRP A 332 -13.13 -0.42 1.62
CA TRP A 332 -14.07 -0.30 0.50
C TRP A 332 -15.51 -0.09 0.99
N HIS A 333 -15.94 -0.81 2.01
CA HIS A 333 -17.30 -0.72 2.54
C HIS A 333 -17.49 0.32 3.66
N THR A 334 -16.41 0.89 4.20
CA THR A 334 -16.45 1.71 5.42
C THR A 334 -15.89 3.11 5.14
N PRO A 335 -16.72 4.11 4.80
CA PRO A 335 -16.25 5.48 4.51
C PRO A 335 -15.43 6.11 5.64
N GLY A 336 -15.76 5.83 6.91
CA GLY A 336 -14.99 6.26 8.09
C GLY A 336 -13.99 5.22 8.59
N TYR A 337 -13.31 4.50 7.70
CA TYR A 337 -12.40 3.39 8.07
C TYR A 337 -11.25 3.82 9.01
N ASP A 338 -10.91 5.11 9.02
CA ASP A 338 -9.86 5.75 9.82
C ASP A 338 -10.40 6.55 11.01
N GLN A 339 -11.70 6.47 11.30
CA GLN A 339 -12.31 7.12 12.45
C GLN A 339 -12.45 6.15 13.62
N PHE A 340 -12.22 6.61 14.86
CA PHE A 340 -12.30 5.78 16.07
C PHE A 340 -13.63 5.01 16.19
N ASP A 341 -14.74 5.62 15.76
CA ASP A 341 -16.08 5.03 15.81
C ASP A 341 -16.29 3.80 14.91
N SER A 342 -15.38 3.56 13.96
CA SER A 342 -15.40 2.34 13.14
C SER A 342 -14.82 1.11 13.86
N LEU A 343 -14.38 1.25 15.11
CA LEU A 343 -14.00 0.13 15.97
C LEU A 343 -15.23 -0.70 16.40
N PRO A 344 -15.05 -2.01 16.61
CA PRO A 344 -16.14 -2.85 17.09
C PRO A 344 -16.62 -2.38 18.47
N ASN A 345 -17.93 -2.48 18.74
CA ASN A 345 -18.54 -1.96 19.98
C ASN A 345 -17.84 -2.44 21.25
N TRP A 346 -17.49 -3.74 21.34
CA TRP A 346 -16.81 -4.29 22.51
C TRP A 346 -15.47 -3.60 22.82
N ALA A 347 -14.77 -3.12 21.79
CA ALA A 347 -13.50 -2.43 21.95
C ALA A 347 -13.71 -0.99 22.40
N ARG A 348 -14.72 -0.30 21.85
CA ARG A 348 -15.08 1.07 22.28
C ARG A 348 -15.57 1.09 23.72
N GLU A 349 -16.43 0.13 24.09
CA GLU A 349 -16.92 -0.04 25.47
C GLU A 349 -15.77 -0.27 26.44
N THR A 350 -14.92 -1.27 26.19
CA THR A 350 -13.81 -1.57 27.12
C THR A 350 -12.78 -0.45 27.20
N LEU A 351 -12.54 0.31 26.13
CA LEU A 351 -11.65 1.46 26.18
C LEU A 351 -12.28 2.64 26.94
N SER A 352 -13.60 2.81 26.84
CA SER A 352 -14.34 3.82 27.60
C SER A 352 -14.38 3.49 29.09
N ASP A 353 -14.59 2.23 29.45
CA ASP A 353 -14.64 1.78 30.86
C ASP A 353 -13.31 2.03 31.60
N HIS A 354 -12.20 2.11 30.85
CA HIS A 354 -10.84 2.30 31.35
C HIS A 354 -10.28 3.70 31.04
N ALA A 355 -11.13 4.65 30.63
CA ALA A 355 -10.71 5.99 30.23
C ALA A 355 -10.08 6.80 31.37
N ASP A 356 -10.45 6.54 32.63
CA ASP A 356 -9.97 7.26 33.82
C ASP A 356 -8.84 6.55 34.57
N ASP A 357 -8.34 5.41 34.05
CA ASP A 357 -7.27 4.67 34.69
C ASP A 357 -5.98 5.49 34.80
N HIS A 358 -5.17 5.25 35.83
CA HIS A 358 -3.87 5.91 35.95
C HIS A 358 -2.90 5.44 34.85
N ARG A 359 -2.21 6.38 34.20
CA ARG A 359 -1.12 6.11 33.25
C ARG A 359 0.20 6.53 33.89
N ASP A 360 1.12 5.58 34.04
CA ASP A 360 2.45 5.84 34.64
C ASP A 360 3.29 6.81 33.79
N TYR A 361 3.07 6.82 32.48
CA TYR A 361 3.74 7.67 31.51
C TYR A 361 2.73 8.25 30.52
N VAL A 362 2.90 9.52 30.15
CA VAL A 362 2.15 10.19 29.09
C VAL A 362 3.14 11.01 28.28
N TYR A 363 3.32 10.64 27.01
CA TYR A 363 4.26 11.31 26.09
C TYR A 363 3.54 12.24 25.12
N SER A 364 4.20 13.35 24.78
CA SER A 364 3.77 14.20 23.67
C SER A 364 4.01 13.51 22.32
N TYR A 365 3.34 14.02 21.27
CA TYR A 365 3.61 13.58 19.91
C TYR A 365 5.10 13.71 19.56
N GLU A 366 5.73 14.84 19.90
CA GLU A 366 7.11 15.15 19.56
C GLU A 366 8.10 14.22 20.28
N GLU A 367 7.81 13.84 21.53
CA GLU A 367 8.62 12.86 22.26
C GLU A 367 8.56 11.48 21.61
N LEU A 368 7.35 11.04 21.22
CA LEU A 368 7.16 9.80 20.49
C LEU A 368 7.83 9.85 19.12
N ALA A 369 7.59 10.91 18.33
CA ALA A 369 8.16 11.12 17.01
C ALA A 369 9.70 11.09 17.03
N ALA A 370 10.32 11.64 18.08
CA ALA A 370 11.76 11.71 18.26
C ALA A 370 12.41 10.46 18.89
N SER A 371 11.66 9.38 19.12
CA SER A 371 12.14 8.17 19.83
C SER A 371 12.60 8.45 21.28
N LYS A 372 11.88 9.31 22.03
CA LYS A 372 12.27 9.78 23.37
C LYS A 372 11.33 9.29 24.47
N THR A 373 11.21 7.97 24.62
CA THR A 373 10.51 7.35 25.75
C THR A 373 11.48 6.75 26.76
N HIS A 374 10.97 6.31 27.91
CA HIS A 374 11.72 5.53 28.89
C HIS A 374 12.09 4.13 28.39
N ASP A 375 11.40 3.64 27.35
CA ASP A 375 11.53 2.27 26.86
C ASP A 375 12.49 2.18 25.66
N PRO A 376 13.68 1.58 25.82
CA PRO A 376 14.66 1.47 24.74
C PRO A 376 14.20 0.57 23.59
N ILE A 377 13.32 -0.42 23.84
CA ILE A 377 12.79 -1.28 22.77
C ILE A 377 11.83 -0.48 21.89
N TRP A 378 10.96 0.33 22.51
CA TRP A 378 10.06 1.21 21.77
C TRP A 378 10.84 2.27 20.98
N ASN A 379 11.84 2.90 21.60
CA ASN A 379 12.68 3.89 20.93
C ASN A 379 13.41 3.29 19.72
N ALA A 380 13.94 2.07 19.83
CA ALA A 380 14.57 1.36 18.72
C ALA A 380 13.58 1.09 17.58
N ALA A 381 12.34 0.70 17.90
CA ALA A 381 11.27 0.48 16.93
C ALA A 381 10.90 1.76 16.16
N GLN A 382 10.71 2.87 16.87
CA GLN A 382 10.47 4.17 16.27
C GLN A 382 11.68 4.64 15.43
N THR A 383 12.91 4.43 15.90
CA THR A 383 14.12 4.78 15.16
C THR A 383 14.23 3.98 13.86
N GLN A 384 13.89 2.69 13.86
CA GLN A 384 13.83 1.90 12.62
C GLN A 384 12.85 2.54 11.62
N LEU A 385 11.65 2.90 12.08
CA LEU A 385 10.64 3.56 11.24
C LEU A 385 11.16 4.87 10.66
N ARG A 386 11.79 5.70 11.49
CA ARG A 386 12.37 6.99 11.09
C ARG A 386 13.50 6.84 10.09
N VAL A 387 14.44 5.92 10.29
CA VAL A 387 15.65 5.79 9.45
C VAL A 387 15.36 5.01 8.16
N GLU A 388 14.60 3.93 8.24
CA GLU A 388 14.44 3.00 7.12
C GLU A 388 13.10 3.14 6.39
N GLY A 389 12.18 3.95 6.91
CA GLY A 389 10.84 4.10 6.35
C GLY A 389 9.99 2.83 6.43
N ARG A 390 10.39 1.88 7.27
CA ARG A 390 9.68 0.64 7.58
C ARG A 390 9.92 0.28 9.03
N ILE A 391 9.02 -0.51 9.60
CA ILE A 391 9.15 -1.06 10.95
C ILE A 391 8.84 -2.54 10.92
N HIS A 392 9.62 -3.35 11.63
CA HIS A 392 9.37 -4.80 11.70
C HIS A 392 7.97 -5.08 12.26
N ASN A 393 7.20 -6.01 11.66
CA ASN A 393 5.77 -6.17 11.98
C ASN A 393 5.50 -6.47 13.47
N TYR A 394 6.27 -7.36 14.09
CA TYR A 394 6.14 -7.63 15.53
C TYR A 394 6.44 -6.38 16.38
N MET A 395 7.40 -5.56 15.96
CA MET A 395 7.70 -4.28 16.60
C MET A 395 6.59 -3.25 16.32
N ARG A 396 5.95 -3.24 15.14
CA ARG A 396 4.80 -2.36 14.82
C ARG A 396 3.62 -2.60 15.77
N MET A 397 3.33 -3.87 16.07
CA MET A 397 2.28 -4.24 17.04
C MET A 397 2.62 -3.76 18.46
N LEU A 398 3.86 -4.01 18.93
CA LEU A 398 4.31 -3.55 20.23
C LEU A 398 4.31 -2.01 20.31
N TRP A 399 4.90 -1.36 19.31
CA TRP A 399 4.97 0.09 19.15
C TRP A 399 3.59 0.73 19.29
N GLY A 400 2.60 0.22 18.56
CA GLY A 400 1.24 0.73 18.62
C GLY A 400 0.59 0.53 19.99
N LYS A 401 0.73 -0.66 20.58
CA LYS A 401 0.17 -0.96 21.90
C LYS A 401 0.75 -0.06 22.99
N LYS A 402 2.03 0.30 22.88
CA LYS A 402 2.67 1.23 23.81
C LYS A 402 2.24 2.68 23.63
N VAL A 403 1.96 3.15 22.42
CA VAL A 403 1.35 4.48 22.23
C VAL A 403 -0.03 4.54 22.87
N LEU A 404 -0.85 3.49 22.76
CA LEU A 404 -2.12 3.39 23.50
C LEU A 404 -1.92 3.45 25.03
N GLU A 405 -0.86 2.84 25.55
CA GLU A 405 -0.53 2.85 26.98
C GLU A 405 -0.04 4.23 27.48
N TRP A 406 0.63 5.00 26.62
CA TRP A 406 1.37 6.21 27.01
C TRP A 406 0.82 7.51 26.42
N THR A 407 -0.46 7.53 26.08
CA THR A 407 -1.17 8.74 25.65
C THR A 407 -2.35 9.00 26.57
N PRO A 408 -2.87 10.24 26.61
CA PRO A 408 -3.96 10.60 27.53
C PRO A 408 -5.22 9.75 27.34
N ASP A 409 -5.53 9.42 26.08
CA ASP A 409 -6.75 8.72 25.71
C ASP A 409 -6.58 7.96 24.38
N PRO A 410 -7.46 6.97 24.09
CA PRO A 410 -7.36 6.14 22.89
C PRO A 410 -7.51 6.92 21.57
N GLN A 411 -8.24 8.03 21.55
CA GLN A 411 -8.44 8.86 20.36
C GLN A 411 -7.17 9.64 20.02
N THR A 412 -6.51 10.21 21.03
CA THR A 412 -5.17 10.83 20.91
C THR A 412 -4.16 9.78 20.45
N ALA A 413 -4.17 8.59 21.05
CA ALA A 413 -3.31 7.48 20.62
C ALA A 413 -3.50 7.15 19.13
N LEU A 414 -4.76 7.04 18.69
CA LEU A 414 -5.09 6.72 17.31
C LEU A 414 -4.58 7.81 16.35
N ALA A 415 -4.82 9.08 16.67
CA ALA A 415 -4.34 10.21 15.88
C ALA A 415 -2.82 10.20 15.73
N TYR A 416 -2.09 10.01 16.84
CA TYR A 416 -0.63 9.92 16.83
C TYR A 416 -0.14 8.74 16.00
N LEU A 417 -0.76 7.57 16.11
CA LEU A 417 -0.36 6.39 15.35
C LEU A 417 -0.58 6.55 13.85
N ILE A 418 -1.71 7.13 13.43
CA ILE A 418 -1.97 7.42 12.01
C ILE A 418 -0.92 8.39 11.48
N ASP A 419 -0.68 9.48 12.20
CA ASP A 419 0.23 10.52 11.77
C ASP A 419 1.68 10.03 11.71
N LEU A 420 2.21 9.43 12.78
CA LEU A 420 3.56 8.85 12.80
C LEU A 420 3.76 7.80 11.70
N ASN A 421 2.78 6.93 11.49
CA ASN A 421 2.87 5.89 10.47
C ASN A 421 2.88 6.49 9.06
N ASN A 422 1.96 7.41 8.76
CA ASN A 422 1.86 8.01 7.44
C ASN A 422 3.04 8.94 7.14
N TYR A 423 3.57 9.61 8.16
CA TYR A 423 4.70 10.52 8.04
C TYR A 423 6.01 9.80 7.74
N TYR A 424 6.33 8.72 8.48
CA TYR A 424 7.62 8.04 8.35
C TYR A 424 7.61 6.83 7.42
N ALA A 425 6.52 6.07 7.36
CA ALA A 425 6.48 4.81 6.64
C ALA A 425 6.31 5.02 5.13
N ILE A 426 7.09 4.29 4.34
CA ILE A 426 6.93 4.22 2.88
C ILE A 426 5.64 3.48 2.54
N ASP A 427 5.26 2.48 3.35
CA ASP A 427 4.01 1.71 3.23
C ASP A 427 2.82 2.32 4.02
N GLY A 428 2.93 3.59 4.41
CA GLY A 428 1.87 4.37 5.07
C GLY A 428 0.74 4.78 4.12
N ARG A 429 -0.37 5.33 4.66
CA ARG A 429 -1.57 5.75 3.89
C ARG A 429 -2.24 4.62 3.10
N ASP A 430 -2.10 3.40 3.62
CA ASP A 430 -2.52 2.16 2.97
C ASP A 430 -3.65 1.47 3.77
N PRO A 431 -4.59 0.73 3.16
CA PRO A 431 -5.59 -0.04 3.89
C PRO A 431 -4.99 -0.98 4.93
N ASN A 432 -3.78 -1.51 4.68
CA ASN A 432 -3.04 -2.34 5.62
C ASN A 432 -2.52 -1.54 6.81
N SER A 433 -2.02 -0.32 6.57
CA SER A 433 -1.58 0.59 7.62
C SER A 433 -2.73 0.94 8.57
N TYR A 434 -3.89 1.34 8.04
CA TYR A 434 -5.08 1.60 8.86
C TYR A 434 -5.57 0.32 9.56
N SER A 435 -5.58 -0.82 8.89
CA SER A 435 -5.98 -2.09 9.51
C SER A 435 -5.06 -2.49 10.66
N GLY A 436 -3.74 -2.34 10.49
CA GLY A 436 -2.75 -2.63 11.52
C GLY A 436 -2.84 -1.68 12.71
N ILE A 437 -3.03 -0.38 12.46
CA ILE A 437 -3.25 0.62 13.52
C ILE A 437 -4.55 0.33 14.26
N PHE A 438 -5.66 0.07 13.58
CA PHE A 438 -6.94 -0.19 14.25
C PHE A 438 -6.98 -1.55 14.95
N TRP A 439 -6.15 -2.52 14.52
CA TRP A 439 -5.91 -3.74 15.29
C TRP A 439 -5.27 -3.44 16.66
N ILE A 440 -4.53 -2.34 16.79
CA ILE A 440 -4.04 -1.85 18.10
C ILE A 440 -5.20 -1.70 19.08
N PHE A 441 -6.34 -1.24 18.60
CA PHE A 441 -7.56 -0.96 19.36
C PHE A 441 -8.62 -2.04 19.22
N GLY A 442 -8.30 -3.23 18.69
CA GLY A 442 -9.20 -4.39 18.68
C GLY A 442 -9.93 -4.67 17.37
N ARG A 443 -9.72 -3.91 16.29
CA ARG A 443 -10.23 -4.30 14.96
C ARG A 443 -9.63 -5.64 14.52
N PHE A 444 -10.48 -6.54 14.01
CA PHE A 444 -10.13 -7.89 13.57
C PHE A 444 -9.53 -8.81 14.66
N ASP A 445 -9.54 -8.37 15.93
CA ASP A 445 -9.17 -9.20 17.07
C ASP A 445 -10.42 -9.55 17.90
N ARG A 446 -10.23 -10.38 18.91
CA ARG A 446 -11.21 -10.70 19.93
C ARG A 446 -10.88 -10.00 21.25
N ALA A 447 -11.84 -9.98 22.16
CA ALA A 447 -11.60 -9.62 23.56
C ALA A 447 -10.61 -10.61 24.22
N TRP A 448 -9.69 -10.08 25.02
CA TRP A 448 -8.70 -10.82 25.78
C TRP A 448 -8.98 -10.71 27.29
N GLY A 449 -8.63 -11.77 28.01
CA GLY A 449 -8.64 -11.82 29.47
C GLY A 449 -7.25 -12.19 30.00
N PRO A 450 -6.90 -11.81 31.25
CA PRO A 450 -7.69 -10.94 32.13
C PRO A 450 -7.73 -9.48 31.63
N GLU A 451 -8.74 -8.73 32.06
CA GLU A 451 -8.79 -7.29 31.86
C GLU A 451 -7.63 -6.60 32.57
N ARG A 452 -7.14 -5.51 31.99
CA ARG A 452 -5.98 -4.75 32.50
C ARG A 452 -6.29 -3.27 32.55
N PRO A 453 -5.71 -2.51 33.49
CA PRO A 453 -5.79 -1.07 33.45
C PRO A 453 -5.36 -0.52 32.08
N ILE A 454 -6.00 0.57 31.64
CA ILE A 454 -5.84 1.26 30.35
C ILE A 454 -6.37 0.45 29.15
N PHE A 455 -6.02 -0.84 29.07
CA PHE A 455 -6.34 -1.68 27.92
C PHE A 455 -7.72 -2.32 28.00
N GLY A 456 -8.27 -2.53 29.19
CA GLY A 456 -9.43 -3.37 29.41
C GLY A 456 -9.24 -4.75 28.76
N LYS A 457 -10.10 -5.07 27.79
CA LYS A 457 -10.09 -6.33 27.02
C LYS A 457 -9.25 -6.29 25.73
N ILE A 458 -8.57 -5.17 25.44
CA ILE A 458 -7.64 -5.10 24.32
C ILE A 458 -6.45 -6.04 24.58
N ARG A 459 -5.94 -6.69 23.52
CA ARG A 459 -4.77 -7.56 23.62
C ARG A 459 -3.59 -6.78 24.22
N TYR A 460 -3.03 -7.25 25.32
CA TYR A 460 -1.86 -6.62 25.91
C TYR A 460 -0.54 -7.07 25.26
N MET A 461 0.40 -6.14 25.09
CA MET A 461 1.79 -6.41 24.71
C MET A 461 2.72 -5.52 25.54
N SER A 462 3.82 -6.09 26.03
CA SER A 462 4.83 -5.37 26.82
C SER A 462 6.23 -5.65 26.31
N SER A 463 7.13 -4.69 26.52
CA SER A 463 8.53 -4.78 26.10
C SER A 463 9.31 -5.80 26.93
N GLU A 464 8.96 -5.97 28.21
CA GLU A 464 9.49 -7.04 29.06
C GLU A 464 9.13 -8.42 28.51
N SER A 465 7.88 -8.57 28.05
CA SER A 465 7.41 -9.82 27.45
C SER A 465 8.07 -10.07 26.09
N ALA A 466 8.26 -9.02 25.29
CA ALA A 466 8.99 -9.11 24.03
C ALA A 466 10.45 -9.55 24.27
N ARG A 467 11.16 -8.90 25.18
CA ARG A 467 12.55 -9.24 25.54
C ARG A 467 12.74 -10.70 25.99
N LYS A 468 11.72 -11.29 26.64
CA LYS A 468 11.76 -12.71 27.04
C LYS A 468 11.49 -13.68 25.88
N LYS A 469 10.74 -13.25 24.87
CA LYS A 469 10.26 -14.12 23.77
C LYS A 469 11.17 -14.12 22.54
N ILE A 470 11.81 -12.99 22.24
CA ILE A 470 12.60 -12.79 21.03
C ILE A 470 13.96 -12.21 21.37
N LYS A 471 14.97 -12.55 20.56
CA LYS A 471 16.30 -11.95 20.66
C LYS A 471 16.22 -10.55 20.05
N LEU A 472 16.64 -9.55 20.80
CA LEU A 472 16.60 -8.14 20.40
C LEU A 472 17.99 -7.51 20.44
N ASP A 473 19.04 -8.32 20.56
CA ASP A 473 20.39 -7.81 20.84
C ASP A 473 20.94 -7.05 19.62
N ASN A 474 20.80 -7.62 18.42
CA ASN A 474 21.26 -6.97 17.19
C ASN A 474 20.34 -5.81 16.81
N TYR A 475 19.03 -5.97 17.01
CA TYR A 475 18.03 -4.95 16.76
C TYR A 475 18.28 -3.71 17.62
N LEU A 476 18.44 -3.89 18.93
CA LEU A 476 18.78 -2.81 19.85
C LEU A 476 20.15 -2.21 19.52
N LYS A 477 21.16 -3.03 19.22
CA LYS A 477 22.47 -2.50 18.80
C LYS A 477 22.39 -1.62 17.55
N ARG A 478 21.51 -1.95 16.61
CA ARG A 478 21.36 -1.20 15.35
C ARG A 478 20.58 0.10 15.52
N TYR A 479 19.57 0.13 16.39
CA TYR A 479 18.62 1.26 16.45
C TYR A 479 18.59 1.99 17.80
N SER A 480 19.31 1.52 18.82
CA SER A 480 19.50 2.28 20.06
C SER A 480 20.64 3.28 19.88
N GLY A 481 20.35 4.58 20.03
CA GLY A 481 21.37 5.63 19.99
C GLY A 481 21.74 6.16 18.61
N THR A 482 20.98 5.85 17.55
CA THR A 482 21.06 6.60 16.29
C THR A 482 20.47 8.00 16.51
N SER A 483 21.25 8.92 17.07
CA SER A 483 20.98 10.35 16.95
C SER A 483 21.13 10.69 15.47
N ILE A 484 20.02 10.75 14.75
CA ILE A 484 20.00 11.34 13.41
C ILE A 484 20.20 12.84 13.65
N LEU A 485 21.38 13.33 13.28
CA LEU A 485 21.70 14.75 13.13
C LEU A 485 20.94 15.33 11.94
#